data_AF-A0A6J1J1Y7-F1
#
_entry.id   AF-A0A6J1J1Y7-F1
#
_cell.length_a   1.000
_cell.length_b   1.000
_cell.length_c   1.000
_cell.angle_alpha   90.00
_cell.angle_beta   90.00
_cell.angle_gamma   90.00
#
_symmetry.space_group_name_H-M   'P 1'
#
loop_
_entity.id
_entity.type
_entity.pdbx_description
1 polymer ?
#
loop_
_entity_poly.entity_id
_entity_poly.type
_entity_poly.pdbx_seq_one_letter_code
_entity_poly.pdbx_strand_id
1 'polypeptide(L)'
;MTTPNTQIFLLFAFAILIPIAKSQPFDDFWFVQQWPPNVCALQLGRCVGRGTNSFTIHGLWPQKRGNSVTNCPGTSFDFNQIAHLENDLNVVWPNLITGNHKWFWGHEWNTHGICSESRFDEAAYFQTSINLRHNIDLLSALRVQGVVPNGASKSKQRVENAIIKHFKNNPVLRCKTASNGQVLLTEIVMCIDDDGVTLINCNLAKSNCANSFIF
;
A
#
# COMPACT_ATOMS: atom_id res chain seq x y z
N MET A 1 73.98 25.35 -30.55
CA MET A 1 72.77 24.90 -31.28
C MET A 1 71.98 24.02 -30.32
N THR A 2 70.91 24.56 -29.73
CA THR A 2 70.07 23.88 -28.73
C THR A 2 68.77 23.47 -29.40
N THR A 3 68.49 22.17 -29.46
CA THR A 3 67.20 21.63 -29.91
C THR A 3 66.18 21.72 -28.76
N PRO A 4 64.95 22.23 -28.97
CA PRO A 4 63.90 22.14 -27.97
C PRO A 4 63.18 20.80 -28.05
N ASN A 5 63.02 20.15 -26.89
CA ASN A 5 62.18 18.98 -26.70
C ASN A 5 60.70 19.39 -26.75
N THR A 6 59.96 18.89 -27.73
CA THR A 6 58.50 19.03 -27.79
C THR A 6 57.86 17.86 -27.03
N GLN A 7 57.46 18.08 -25.78
CA GLN A 7 56.65 17.12 -25.03
C GLN A 7 55.19 17.22 -25.50
N ILE A 8 54.69 16.16 -26.15
CA ILE A 8 53.28 16.03 -26.55
C ILE A 8 52.50 15.58 -25.32
N PHE A 9 51.71 16.47 -24.73
CA PHE A 9 50.74 16.12 -23.70
C PHE A 9 49.48 15.55 -24.36
N LEU A 10 49.29 14.23 -24.26
CA LEU A 10 48.04 13.57 -24.63
C LEU A 10 46.98 13.82 -23.53
N LEU A 11 46.07 14.76 -23.78
CA LEU A 11 44.88 14.96 -22.96
C LEU A 11 43.88 13.82 -23.21
N PHE A 12 43.87 12.81 -22.34
CA PHE A 12 42.80 11.81 -22.30
C PHE A 12 41.54 12.45 -21.71
N ALA A 13 40.60 12.82 -22.58
CA ALA A 13 39.26 13.20 -22.15
C ALA A 13 38.51 11.96 -21.66
N PHE A 14 38.49 11.74 -20.34
CA PHE A 14 37.59 10.76 -19.73
C PHE A 14 36.15 11.30 -19.85
N ALA A 15 35.40 10.78 -20.83
CA ALA A 15 33.97 10.98 -20.87
C ALA A 15 33.34 10.26 -19.66
N ILE A 16 33.02 11.04 -18.62
CA ILE A 16 32.26 10.54 -17.47
C ILE A 16 30.84 10.24 -17.99
N LEU A 17 30.58 8.98 -18.32
CA LEU A 17 29.23 8.47 -18.53
C LEU A 17 28.52 8.50 -17.17
N ILE A 18 27.87 9.62 -16.86
CA ILE A 18 26.93 9.68 -15.74
C ILE A 18 25.75 8.79 -16.14
N PRO A 19 25.49 7.66 -15.46
CA PRO A 19 24.30 6.88 -15.74
C PRO A 19 23.10 7.77 -15.42
N ILE A 20 22.31 8.08 -16.44
CA ILE A 20 21.02 8.73 -16.26
C ILE A 20 20.15 7.71 -15.54
N ALA A 21 20.07 7.82 -14.21
CA ALA A 21 19.12 7.04 -13.43
C ALA A 21 17.72 7.36 -13.98
N LYS A 22 17.08 6.38 -14.64
CA LYS A 22 15.69 6.53 -15.02
C LYS A 22 14.90 6.75 -13.74
N SER A 23 14.27 7.91 -13.62
CA SER A 23 13.38 8.23 -12.51
C SER A 23 12.31 7.13 -12.43
N GLN A 24 12.22 6.47 -11.27
CA GLN A 24 11.18 5.47 -11.04
C GLN A 24 9.80 6.11 -11.20
N PRO A 25 8.81 5.37 -11.73
CA PRO A 25 7.46 5.89 -11.92
C PRO A 25 6.73 6.16 -10.59
N PHE A 26 7.27 5.70 -9.46
CA PHE A 26 6.78 5.92 -8.10
C PHE A 26 7.94 6.32 -7.17
N ASP A 27 7.61 6.82 -5.97
CA ASP A 27 8.50 7.25 -4.90
C ASP A 27 8.33 6.40 -3.62
N ASP A 28 7.11 5.91 -3.37
CA ASP A 28 6.74 5.14 -2.19
C ASP A 28 5.48 4.30 -2.47
N PHE A 29 4.97 3.59 -1.47
CA PHE A 29 3.70 2.86 -1.54
C PHE A 29 2.74 3.24 -0.43
N TRP A 30 1.46 3.19 -0.75
CA TRP A 30 0.38 3.03 0.22
C TRP A 30 0.04 1.56 0.36
N PHE A 31 0.32 0.97 1.52
CA PHE A 31 -0.21 -0.34 1.88
C PHE A 31 -1.56 -0.16 2.55
N VAL A 32 -2.63 -0.48 1.82
CA VAL A 32 -4.01 -0.22 2.21
C VAL A 32 -4.64 -1.48 2.76
N GLN A 33 -5.02 -1.44 4.03
CA GLN A 33 -5.79 -2.50 4.67
C GLN A 33 -7.22 -2.03 4.90
N GLN A 34 -8.19 -2.90 4.61
CA GLN A 34 -9.63 -2.64 4.74
C GLN A 34 -10.23 -3.41 5.92
N TRP A 35 -11.21 -2.79 6.60
CA TRP A 35 -11.96 -3.36 7.71
C TRP A 35 -13.26 -3.99 7.21
N PRO A 36 -13.36 -5.33 7.12
CA PRO A 36 -14.47 -5.97 6.44
C PRO A 36 -15.87 -5.64 6.99
N PRO A 37 -16.11 -5.54 8.30
CA PRO A 37 -17.43 -5.20 8.83
C PRO A 37 -17.95 -3.86 8.29
N ASN A 38 -17.10 -2.83 8.23
CA ASN A 38 -17.50 -1.51 7.76
C ASN A 38 -17.57 -1.44 6.23
N VAL A 39 -16.69 -2.12 5.50
CA VAL A 39 -16.79 -2.24 4.04
C VAL A 39 -18.11 -2.93 3.64
N CYS A 40 -18.48 -4.00 4.34
CA CYS A 40 -19.72 -4.73 4.10
C CYS A 40 -20.97 -3.97 4.55
N ALA A 41 -20.88 -3.12 5.58
CA ALA A 41 -21.99 -2.27 6.02
C ALA A 41 -22.40 -1.24 4.96
N LEU A 42 -21.49 -0.89 4.02
CA LEU A 42 -21.79 -0.03 2.88
C LEU A 42 -22.52 -0.74 1.74
N GLN A 43 -22.56 -2.08 1.76
CA GLN A 43 -23.18 -2.87 0.70
C GLN A 43 -24.66 -3.11 1.00
N LEU A 44 -25.55 -2.64 0.12
CA LEU A 44 -26.99 -2.94 0.20
C LEU A 44 -27.29 -4.42 -0.06
N GLY A 45 -26.40 -5.11 -0.78
CA GLY A 45 -26.60 -6.49 -1.22
C GLY A 45 -25.68 -7.49 -0.52
N ARG A 46 -25.19 -8.45 -1.32
CA ARG A 46 -24.26 -9.49 -0.87
C ARG A 46 -22.90 -8.87 -0.51
N CYS A 47 -22.35 -9.30 0.61
CA CYS A 47 -20.96 -9.08 0.99
C CYS A 47 -20.47 -10.34 1.70
N VAL A 48 -19.54 -11.07 1.09
CA VAL A 48 -19.02 -12.33 1.64
C VAL A 48 -18.07 -12.13 2.83
N GLY A 49 -17.50 -10.92 2.97
CA GLY A 49 -16.64 -10.55 4.10
C GLY A 49 -17.38 -10.34 5.42
N ARG A 50 -18.71 -10.50 5.44
CA ARG A 50 -19.49 -10.46 6.69
C ARG A 50 -19.04 -11.59 7.61
N GLY A 51 -18.67 -11.24 8.85
CA GLY A 51 -18.13 -12.19 9.83
C GLY A 51 -16.59 -12.20 9.91
N THR A 52 -15.89 -11.61 8.95
CA THR A 52 -14.44 -11.43 9.03
C THR A 52 -14.11 -10.29 9.99
N ASN A 53 -13.45 -10.61 11.11
CA ASN A 53 -13.15 -9.68 12.19
C ASN A 53 -11.65 -9.34 12.29
N SER A 54 -10.97 -9.30 11.14
CA SER A 54 -9.57 -8.90 10.99
C SER A 54 -9.44 -8.02 9.76
N PHE A 55 -8.48 -7.09 9.77
CA PHE A 55 -8.14 -6.34 8.56
C PHE A 55 -7.67 -7.28 7.45
N THR A 56 -8.03 -6.98 6.22
CA THR A 56 -7.55 -7.66 5.02
C THR A 56 -6.89 -6.65 4.09
N ILE A 57 -6.06 -7.12 3.17
CA ILE A 57 -5.45 -6.26 2.17
C ILE A 57 -6.55 -5.74 1.24
N HIS A 58 -6.51 -4.44 0.94
CA HIS A 58 -7.17 -3.87 -0.24
C HIS A 58 -6.16 -3.83 -1.38
N GLY A 59 -5.00 -3.20 -1.16
CA GLY A 59 -3.90 -3.25 -2.10
C GLY A 59 -2.63 -2.56 -1.65
N LEU A 60 -1.59 -2.72 -2.47
CA LEU A 60 -0.31 -2.04 -2.35
C LEU A 60 -0.18 -1.08 -3.52
N TRP A 61 -0.31 0.21 -3.27
CA TRP A 61 -0.49 1.21 -4.33
C TRP A 61 0.75 2.08 -4.46
N PRO A 62 1.48 2.02 -5.58
CA PRO A 62 2.60 2.92 -5.84
C PRO A 62 2.14 4.38 -5.82
N GLN A 63 2.88 5.27 -5.17
CA GLN A 63 2.62 6.72 -5.15
C GLN A 63 3.73 7.49 -5.85
N LYS A 64 3.39 8.61 -6.48
CA LYS A 64 4.34 9.62 -6.94
C LYS A 64 3.91 10.96 -6.39
N ARG A 65 4.80 11.64 -5.66
CA ARG A 65 4.52 12.96 -5.05
C ARG A 65 3.21 12.99 -4.27
N GLY A 66 2.94 11.93 -3.51
CA GLY A 66 1.76 11.79 -2.66
C GLY A 66 0.42 11.52 -3.39
N ASN A 67 0.46 11.08 -4.65
CA ASN A 67 -0.72 10.63 -5.39
C ASN A 67 -0.50 9.23 -5.96
N SER A 68 -1.55 8.41 -5.98
CA SER A 68 -1.44 7.04 -6.48
C SER A 68 -1.20 7.03 -7.99
N VAL A 69 -0.22 6.25 -8.42
CA VAL A 69 0.07 5.99 -9.82
C VAL A 69 -0.74 4.77 -10.22
N THR A 70 -1.46 4.86 -11.34
CA THR A 70 -2.39 3.79 -11.76
C THR A 70 -2.35 3.56 -13.27
N ASN A 71 -2.76 2.36 -13.68
CA ASN A 71 -2.94 1.97 -15.09
C ASN A 71 -1.68 2.20 -15.95
N CYS A 72 -0.51 1.86 -15.40
CA CYS A 72 0.76 1.96 -16.12
C CYS A 72 0.86 0.87 -17.21
N PRO A 73 1.61 1.11 -18.29
CA PRO A 73 1.97 0.05 -19.23
C PRO A 73 2.88 -0.97 -18.54
N GLY A 74 2.68 -2.27 -18.83
CA GLY A 74 3.47 -3.36 -18.28
C GLY A 74 2.85 -4.73 -18.57
N THR A 75 3.31 -5.77 -17.88
CA THR A 75 2.75 -7.12 -18.01
C THR A 75 1.40 -7.21 -17.30
N SER A 76 0.37 -7.68 -18.01
CA SER A 76 -0.95 -7.92 -17.41
C SER A 76 -0.92 -9.11 -16.47
N PHE A 77 -1.85 -9.12 -15.50
CA PHE A 77 -2.00 -10.18 -14.50
C PHE A 77 -2.03 -11.58 -15.12
N ASP A 78 -1.16 -12.46 -14.64
CA ASP A 78 -1.18 -13.89 -14.93
C ASP A 78 -1.17 -14.69 -13.63
N PHE A 79 -2.34 -15.26 -13.29
CA PHE A 79 -2.52 -16.08 -12.10
C PHE A 79 -1.48 -17.20 -11.96
N ASN A 80 -0.92 -17.74 -13.05
CA ASN A 80 0.09 -18.78 -12.95
C ASN A 80 1.37 -18.30 -12.24
N GLN A 81 1.69 -17.01 -12.30
CA GLN A 81 2.83 -16.43 -11.60
C GLN A 81 2.65 -16.47 -10.08
N ILE A 82 1.41 -16.46 -9.60
CA ILE A 82 1.07 -16.38 -8.17
C ILE A 82 0.31 -17.59 -7.65
N ALA A 83 0.16 -18.66 -8.45
CA ALA A 83 -0.62 -19.83 -8.07
C ALA A 83 -0.12 -20.47 -6.75
N HIS A 84 1.18 -20.41 -6.50
CA HIS A 84 1.79 -20.89 -5.26
C HIS A 84 1.45 -20.04 -4.02
N LEU A 85 0.96 -18.81 -4.19
CA LEU A 85 0.54 -17.89 -3.13
C LEU A 85 -0.97 -17.91 -2.87
N GLU A 86 -1.75 -18.69 -3.63
CA GLU A 86 -3.22 -18.64 -3.61
C GLU A 86 -3.80 -18.86 -2.21
N ASN A 87 -3.26 -19.80 -1.44
CA ASN A 87 -3.76 -20.10 -0.10
C ASN A 87 -3.58 -18.91 0.86
N ASP A 88 -2.41 -18.26 0.82
CA ASP A 88 -2.15 -17.09 1.66
C ASP A 88 -3.04 -15.91 1.22
N LEU A 89 -3.10 -15.64 -0.09
CA LEU A 89 -3.92 -14.57 -0.64
C LEU A 89 -5.42 -14.74 -0.35
N ASN A 90 -5.93 -15.97 -0.35
CA ASN A 90 -7.32 -16.24 0.05
C ASN A 90 -7.61 -15.81 1.49
N VAL A 91 -6.63 -15.92 2.39
CA VAL A 91 -6.77 -15.52 3.79
C VAL A 91 -6.57 -14.02 3.96
N VAL A 92 -5.50 -13.47 3.39
CA VAL A 92 -5.08 -12.09 3.69
C VAL A 92 -5.64 -11.05 2.74
N TRP A 93 -5.97 -11.42 1.50
CA TRP A 93 -6.44 -10.52 0.45
C TRP A 93 -7.75 -10.98 -0.23
N PRO A 94 -8.80 -11.37 0.53
CA PRO A 94 -10.06 -11.77 -0.08
C PRO A 94 -10.79 -10.58 -0.70
N ASN A 95 -11.44 -10.83 -1.84
CA ASN A 95 -12.57 -10.02 -2.30
C ASN A 95 -13.74 -10.14 -1.32
N LEU A 96 -13.96 -9.09 -0.53
CA LEU A 96 -14.99 -9.05 0.50
C LEU A 96 -16.42 -8.97 -0.05
N ILE A 97 -16.62 -8.47 -1.27
CA ILE A 97 -17.95 -8.19 -1.81
C ILE A 97 -18.51 -9.44 -2.48
N THR A 98 -17.82 -9.93 -3.51
CA THR A 98 -18.32 -11.01 -4.37
C THR A 98 -17.74 -12.37 -4.00
N GLY A 99 -16.58 -12.41 -3.34
CA GLY A 99 -15.79 -13.63 -3.15
C GLY A 99 -14.98 -14.05 -4.37
N ASN A 100 -15.01 -13.28 -5.47
CA ASN A 100 -14.16 -13.54 -6.61
C ASN A 100 -12.75 -12.95 -6.35
N HIS A 101 -11.92 -13.73 -5.65
CA HIS A 101 -10.60 -13.30 -5.20
C HIS A 101 -9.63 -13.09 -6.36
N LYS A 102 -9.55 -14.03 -7.32
CA LYS A 102 -8.67 -13.91 -8.50
C LYS A 102 -8.97 -12.68 -9.34
N TRP A 103 -10.25 -12.35 -9.55
CA TRP A 103 -10.61 -11.10 -10.22
C TRP A 103 -10.11 -9.88 -9.46
N PHE A 104 -10.20 -9.88 -8.13
CA PHE A 104 -9.76 -8.75 -7.31
C PHE A 104 -8.24 -8.59 -7.33
N TRP A 105 -7.49 -9.68 -7.23
CA TRP A 105 -6.03 -9.65 -7.37
C TRP A 105 -5.63 -9.14 -8.76
N GLY A 106 -6.27 -9.64 -9.82
CA GLY A 106 -6.02 -9.15 -11.17
C GLY A 106 -6.36 -7.68 -11.36
N HIS A 107 -7.43 -7.18 -10.72
CA HIS A 107 -7.75 -5.75 -10.71
C HIS A 107 -6.64 -4.93 -10.02
N GLU A 108 -6.25 -5.31 -8.81
CA GLU A 108 -5.22 -4.60 -8.05
C GLU A 108 -3.86 -4.62 -8.73
N TRP A 109 -3.46 -5.74 -9.35
CA TRP A 109 -2.23 -5.78 -10.16
C TRP A 109 -2.32 -4.85 -11.37
N ASN A 110 -3.33 -5.04 -12.23
CA ASN A 110 -3.43 -4.29 -13.49
C ASN A 110 -3.64 -2.78 -13.27
N THR A 111 -4.29 -2.39 -12.18
CA THR A 111 -4.50 -0.97 -11.86
C THR A 111 -3.36 -0.37 -11.06
N HIS A 112 -2.75 -1.10 -10.12
CA HIS A 112 -1.74 -0.56 -9.19
C HIS A 112 -0.39 -1.26 -9.30
N GLY A 113 -0.33 -2.58 -9.13
CA GLY A 113 0.94 -3.33 -9.06
C GLY A 113 1.84 -3.17 -10.28
N ILE A 114 1.24 -3.12 -11.47
CA ILE A 114 1.93 -2.89 -12.75
C ILE A 114 2.77 -1.59 -12.76
N CYS A 115 2.37 -0.59 -11.98
CA CYS A 115 3.12 0.68 -11.85
C CYS A 115 4.41 0.55 -11.04
N SER A 116 4.63 -0.59 -10.38
CA SER A 116 5.88 -0.92 -9.69
C SER A 116 6.64 -2.08 -10.32
N GLU A 117 6.26 -2.53 -11.52
CA GLU A 117 6.87 -3.66 -12.22
C GLU A 117 8.37 -3.46 -12.49
N SER A 118 8.84 -2.21 -12.58
CA SER A 118 10.26 -1.89 -12.69
C SER A 118 11.11 -2.33 -11.48
N ARG A 119 10.46 -2.68 -10.36
CA ARG A 119 11.10 -3.12 -9.12
C ARG A 119 10.57 -4.45 -8.59
N PHE A 120 9.26 -4.67 -8.68
CA PHE A 120 8.60 -5.88 -8.21
C PHE A 120 7.81 -6.48 -9.37
N ASP A 121 8.23 -7.65 -9.86
CA ASP A 121 7.38 -8.45 -10.72
C ASP A 121 6.09 -8.87 -9.99
N GLU A 122 5.15 -9.49 -10.72
CA GLU A 122 3.85 -9.86 -10.18
C GLU A 122 3.97 -10.72 -8.90
N ALA A 123 4.79 -11.76 -8.94
CA ALA A 123 5.01 -12.64 -7.80
C ALA A 123 5.60 -11.88 -6.60
N ALA A 124 6.62 -11.06 -6.82
CA ALA A 124 7.25 -10.26 -5.78
C ALA A 124 6.29 -9.22 -5.19
N TYR A 125 5.42 -8.60 -6.00
CA TYR A 125 4.41 -7.65 -5.54
C TYR A 125 3.40 -8.29 -4.56
N PHE A 126 2.85 -9.44 -4.93
CA PHE A 126 1.91 -10.17 -4.07
C PHE A 126 2.59 -10.73 -2.83
N GLN A 127 3.79 -11.30 -2.96
CA GLN A 127 4.56 -11.79 -1.81
C GLN A 127 4.91 -10.67 -0.83
N THR A 128 5.32 -9.51 -1.34
CA THR A 128 5.59 -8.32 -0.52
C THR A 128 4.34 -7.87 0.24
N SER A 129 3.19 -7.86 -0.43
CA SER A 129 1.91 -7.49 0.19
C SER A 129 1.49 -8.48 1.31
N ILE A 130 1.71 -9.78 1.13
CA ILE A 130 1.49 -10.80 2.16
C ILE A 130 2.41 -10.55 3.36
N ASN A 131 3.70 -10.32 3.11
CA ASN A 131 4.68 -10.06 4.17
C ASN A 131 4.33 -8.81 4.97
N LEU A 132 3.93 -7.73 4.29
CA LEU A 132 3.44 -6.50 4.92
C LEU A 132 2.21 -6.77 5.78
N ARG A 133 1.24 -7.57 5.31
CA ARG A 133 0.06 -7.90 6.10
C ARG A 133 0.40 -8.69 7.36
N HIS A 134 1.36 -9.61 7.30
CA HIS A 134 1.82 -10.35 8.48
C HIS A 134 2.54 -9.47 9.49
N ASN A 135 3.35 -8.51 9.01
CA ASN A 135 4.13 -7.63 9.87
C ASN A 135 3.32 -6.44 10.43
N ILE A 136 2.24 -6.05 9.77
CA ILE A 136 1.42 -4.89 10.12
C ILE A 136 0.04 -5.35 10.63
N ASP A 137 0.02 -5.94 11.83
CA ASP A 137 -1.22 -6.28 12.53
C ASP A 137 -1.84 -5.04 13.21
N LEU A 138 -2.58 -4.29 12.42
CA LEU A 138 -3.29 -3.09 12.86
C LEU A 138 -4.28 -3.37 14.01
N LEU A 139 -4.96 -4.52 13.98
CA LEU A 139 -6.00 -4.81 14.97
C LEU A 139 -5.37 -5.07 16.35
N SER A 140 -4.27 -5.83 16.39
CA SER A 140 -3.51 -6.05 17.62
C SER A 140 -2.93 -4.73 18.15
N ALA A 141 -2.30 -3.93 17.29
CA ALA A 141 -1.74 -2.63 17.65
C ALA A 141 -2.79 -1.69 18.28
N LEU A 142 -3.99 -1.62 17.71
CA LEU A 142 -5.10 -0.82 18.20
C LEU A 142 -5.63 -1.37 19.55
N ARG A 143 -5.81 -2.69 19.67
CA ARG A 143 -6.31 -3.35 20.89
C ARG A 143 -5.42 -3.10 22.10
N VAL A 144 -4.10 -3.17 21.94
CA VAL A 144 -3.13 -2.91 23.03
C VAL A 144 -3.23 -1.47 23.56
N GLN A 145 -3.73 -0.52 22.75
CA GLN A 145 -4.00 0.86 23.16
C GLN A 145 -5.46 1.10 23.58
N GLY A 146 -6.25 0.03 23.72
CA GLY A 146 -7.66 0.09 24.09
C GLY A 146 -8.58 0.66 23.01
N VAL A 147 -8.14 0.67 21.74
CA VAL A 147 -8.99 1.00 20.59
C VAL A 147 -9.52 -0.31 20.02
N VAL A 148 -10.78 -0.63 20.32
CA VAL A 148 -11.43 -1.86 19.85
C VAL A 148 -12.53 -1.54 18.83
N PRO A 149 -12.64 -2.32 17.73
CA PRO A 149 -13.77 -2.18 16.81
C PRO A 149 -15.01 -2.80 17.44
N ASN A 150 -15.86 -1.96 18.03
CA ASN A 150 -17.07 -2.39 18.74
C ASN A 150 -18.32 -1.66 18.26
N GLY A 151 -18.25 -1.03 17.08
CA GLY A 151 -19.37 -0.28 16.51
C GLY A 151 -19.66 1.05 17.23
N ALA A 152 -18.86 1.45 18.21
CA ALA A 152 -18.98 2.75 18.87
C ALA A 152 -18.12 3.81 18.18
N SER A 153 -18.49 5.08 18.37
CA SER A 153 -17.70 6.21 17.87
C SER A 153 -16.28 6.21 18.47
N LYS A 154 -15.28 6.45 17.63
CA LYS A 154 -13.86 6.61 17.98
C LYS A 154 -13.37 7.99 17.55
N SER A 155 -12.50 8.59 18.36
CA SER A 155 -11.78 9.81 17.99
C SER A 155 -10.68 9.49 16.99
N LYS A 156 -10.62 10.25 15.90
CA LYS A 156 -9.56 10.17 14.88
C LYS A 156 -8.17 10.22 15.50
N GLN A 157 -7.93 11.24 16.33
CA GLN A 157 -6.66 11.45 17.00
C GLN A 157 -6.27 10.25 17.89
N ARG A 158 -7.24 9.63 18.57
CA ARG A 158 -6.98 8.45 19.41
C ARG A 158 -6.54 7.25 18.57
N VAL A 159 -7.17 7.03 17.42
CA VAL A 159 -6.80 5.95 16.49
C VAL A 159 -5.42 6.20 15.88
N GLU A 160 -5.16 7.41 15.38
CA GLU A 160 -3.86 7.80 14.82
C GLU A 160 -2.73 7.64 15.86
N ASN A 161 -2.91 8.15 17.07
CA ASN A 161 -1.93 8.04 18.16
C ASN A 161 -1.67 6.59 18.57
N ALA A 162 -2.70 5.73 18.56
CA ALA A 162 -2.52 4.32 18.89
C ALA A 162 -1.62 3.61 17.89
N ILE A 163 -1.82 3.88 16.59
CA ILE A 163 -1.01 3.34 15.50
C ILE A 163 0.41 3.90 15.56
N ILE A 164 0.56 5.23 15.67
CA ILE A 164 1.88 5.90 15.78
C ILE A 164 2.66 5.37 16.98
N LYS A 165 2.02 5.14 18.12
CA LYS A 165 2.70 4.61 19.31
C LYS A 165 3.26 3.21 19.08
N HIS A 166 2.55 2.37 18.34
CA HIS A 166 2.97 1.00 18.04
C HIS A 166 4.03 0.96 16.94
N PHE A 167 3.73 1.53 15.78
CA PHE A 167 4.55 1.42 14.57
C PHE A 167 5.60 2.52 14.42
N LYS A 168 5.51 3.61 15.19
CA LYS A 168 6.37 4.81 15.09
C LYS A 168 6.21 5.63 13.81
N ASN A 169 5.21 5.29 12.99
CA ASN A 169 4.92 5.96 11.74
C ASN A 169 3.46 6.43 11.67
N ASN A 170 3.24 7.56 11.02
CA ASN A 170 1.92 8.12 10.77
C ASN A 170 1.12 7.24 9.79
N PRO A 171 -0.14 6.89 10.11
CA PRO A 171 -1.05 6.25 9.16
C PRO A 171 -1.83 7.28 8.32
N VAL A 172 -2.61 6.80 7.35
CA VAL A 172 -3.75 7.54 6.78
C VAL A 172 -5.04 6.78 7.07
N LEU A 173 -6.02 7.47 7.67
CA LEU A 173 -7.33 6.92 7.99
C LEU A 173 -8.34 7.27 6.90
N ARG A 174 -9.00 6.23 6.37
CA ARG A 174 -9.99 6.39 5.30
C ARG A 174 -11.37 5.96 5.75
N CYS A 175 -12.30 6.89 5.67
CA CYS A 175 -13.68 6.71 6.05
C CYS A 175 -14.62 6.87 4.85
N LYS A 176 -15.79 6.25 4.96
CA LYS A 176 -16.91 6.39 4.03
C LYS A 176 -18.21 6.60 4.80
N THR A 177 -19.15 7.33 4.21
CA THR A 177 -20.47 7.55 4.81
C THR A 177 -21.44 6.48 4.32
N ALA A 178 -22.07 5.77 5.25
CA ALA A 178 -23.11 4.80 4.97
C ALA A 178 -24.43 5.49 4.60
N SER A 179 -25.37 4.73 4.02
CA SER A 179 -26.69 5.25 3.60
C SER A 179 -27.51 5.84 4.75
N ASN A 180 -27.27 5.39 5.99
CA ASN A 180 -27.89 5.92 7.21
C ASN A 180 -27.18 7.17 7.77
N GLY A 181 -26.18 7.72 7.07
CA GLY A 181 -25.42 8.90 7.47
C GLY A 181 -24.26 8.64 8.42
N GLN A 182 -24.05 7.40 8.89
CA GLN A 182 -22.91 7.08 9.76
C GLN A 182 -21.59 7.14 8.98
N VAL A 183 -20.59 7.82 9.55
CA VAL A 183 -19.22 7.81 9.03
C VAL A 183 -18.50 6.58 9.58
N LEU A 184 -18.07 5.67 8.71
CA LEU A 184 -17.43 4.41 9.07
C LEU A 184 -15.95 4.45 8.71
N LEU A 185 -15.06 4.02 9.60
CA LEU A 185 -13.67 3.73 9.23
C LEU A 185 -13.62 2.47 8.37
N THR A 186 -13.29 2.61 7.09
CA THR A 186 -13.25 1.47 6.16
C THR A 186 -11.84 0.98 5.92
N GLU A 187 -10.84 1.87 5.92
CA GLU A 187 -9.47 1.50 5.57
C GLU A 187 -8.46 2.26 6.43
N ILE A 188 -7.32 1.64 6.65
CA ILE A 188 -6.14 2.23 7.27
C ILE A 188 -4.97 1.97 6.31
N VAL A 189 -4.23 3.03 6.04
CA VAL A 189 -3.06 2.99 5.17
C VAL A 189 -1.80 3.15 6.01
N MET A 190 -0.82 2.29 5.78
CA MET A 190 0.56 2.48 6.22
C MET A 190 1.42 2.77 4.98
N CYS A 191 2.33 3.74 5.08
CA CYS A 191 3.17 4.13 3.95
C CYS A 191 4.48 3.35 4.02
N ILE A 192 4.89 2.79 2.90
CA ILE A 192 6.08 1.94 2.76
C ILE A 192 7.01 2.63 1.79
N ASP A 193 8.31 2.65 2.08
CA ASP A 193 9.33 3.16 1.16
C ASP A 193 9.35 2.36 -0.15
N ASP A 194 10.09 2.84 -1.14
CA ASP A 194 10.20 2.20 -2.45
C ASP A 194 10.79 0.78 -2.38
N ASP A 195 11.43 0.42 -1.26
CA ASP A 195 11.96 -0.91 -0.98
C ASP A 195 10.91 -1.98 -0.65
N GLY A 196 9.65 -1.59 -0.47
CA GLY A 196 8.54 -2.50 -0.17
C GLY A 196 8.57 -3.08 1.25
N VAL A 197 9.44 -2.59 2.14
CA VAL A 197 9.63 -3.12 3.50
C VAL A 197 9.62 -2.02 4.56
N THR A 198 10.29 -0.90 4.31
CA THR A 198 10.54 0.13 5.33
C THR A 198 9.29 0.98 5.54
N LEU A 199 8.81 1.04 6.80
CA LEU A 199 7.72 1.93 7.16
C LEU A 199 8.18 3.40 7.16
N ILE A 200 7.46 4.25 6.44
CA ILE A 200 7.66 5.69 6.41
C ILE A 200 6.42 6.42 6.91
N ASN A 201 6.57 7.70 7.27
CA ASN A 201 5.43 8.50 7.72
C ASN A 201 4.49 8.80 6.54
N CYS A 202 3.23 8.39 6.65
CA CYS A 202 2.20 8.97 5.79
C CYS A 202 1.97 10.45 6.11
N ASN A 203 1.46 11.19 5.12
CA ASN A 203 0.93 12.53 5.34
C ASN A 203 -0.49 12.44 5.94
N LEU A 204 -0.62 12.74 7.24
CA LEU A 204 -1.90 12.74 7.97
C LEU A 204 -2.99 13.60 7.30
N ALA A 205 -2.62 14.64 6.54
CA ALA A 205 -3.58 15.47 5.81
C ALA A 205 -4.32 14.72 4.69
N LYS A 206 -3.84 13.54 4.29
CA LYS A 206 -4.51 12.66 3.32
C LYS A 206 -5.62 11.82 3.95
N SER A 207 -5.76 11.80 5.28
CA SER A 207 -6.87 11.16 5.99
C SER A 207 -8.18 11.93 5.73
N ASN A 208 -9.19 11.26 5.15
CA ASN A 208 -10.50 11.86 4.87
C ASN A 208 -11.52 11.65 6.02
N CYS A 209 -11.15 10.93 7.08
CA CYS A 209 -11.99 10.76 8.25
C CYS A 209 -12.23 12.09 8.99
N ALA A 210 -13.48 12.29 9.43
CA ALA A 210 -13.86 13.34 10.36
C ALA A 210 -13.21 13.13 11.75
N ASN A 211 -13.40 14.09 12.68
CA ASN A 211 -12.86 14.00 14.03
C ASN A 211 -13.35 12.77 14.82
N SER A 212 -14.51 12.23 14.43
CA SER A 212 -15.02 10.96 14.96
C SER A 212 -15.72 10.14 13.90
N PHE A 213 -15.68 8.82 14.04
CA PHE A 213 -16.26 7.84 13.13
C PHE A 213 -16.57 6.54 13.88
N ILE A 214 -17.42 5.70 13.30
CA ILE A 214 -17.73 4.37 13.82
C ILE A 214 -16.61 3.40 13.44
N PHE A 215 -16.13 2.68 14.45
CA PHE A 215 -15.21 1.57 14.32
C PHE A 215 -15.50 0.52 15.40
#